data_AF-A0A524N0D8-F1
#
_entry.id   AF-A0A524N0D8-F1
#
_cell.length_a   1.000
_cell.length_b   1.000
_cell.length_c   1.000
_cell.angle_alpha   90.00
_cell.angle_beta   90.00
_cell.angle_gamma   90.00
#
_symmetry.space_group_name_H-M   'P 1'
#
loop_
_entity.id
_entity.type
_entity.pdbx_description
1 polymer ?
#
loop_
_entity_poly.entity_id
_entity_poly.type
_entity_poly.pdbx_seq_one_letter_code
_entity_poly.pdbx_strand_id
1 'polypeptide(L)'
;MKLTRRQFLRRGVHSCTALAVGLPVYARLEAAWCRVRRTTVTVPKLPAEFKARTIALLTDIHHGPYVSLDYVRRVGLVLSGHTHGGQVVVPFYGAPVVPSAYGRKYAQGLVRTDVTQVFVSRGIGNIAPPIRFNCRPEIALLTLA
;
A
#
# COMPACT_ATOMS: atom_id res chain seq x y z
N MET A 1 -42.69 5.43 -15.64
CA MET A 1 -42.40 6.15 -16.90
C MET A 1 -41.43 5.31 -17.75
N LYS A 2 -41.79 4.88 -18.96
CA LYS A 2 -40.89 4.10 -19.84
C LYS A 2 -39.92 5.05 -20.57
N LEU A 3 -38.61 4.76 -20.52
CA LEU A 3 -37.59 5.56 -21.23
C LEU A 3 -37.61 5.27 -22.73
N THR A 4 -37.49 6.30 -23.55
CA THR A 4 -37.28 6.13 -25.00
C THR A 4 -35.85 5.68 -25.29
N ARG A 5 -35.63 4.97 -26.41
CA ARG A 5 -34.28 4.53 -26.85
C ARG A 5 -33.27 5.70 -26.89
N ARG A 6 -33.69 6.87 -27.38
CA ARG A 6 -32.85 8.08 -27.44
C ARG A 6 -32.49 8.60 -26.03
N GLN A 7 -33.43 8.59 -25.10
CA GLN A 7 -33.16 9.00 -23.71
C GLN A 7 -32.24 8.00 -23.00
N PHE A 8 -32.42 6.70 -23.24
CA PHE A 8 -31.52 5.65 -22.73
C PHE A 8 -30.10 5.85 -23.25
N LEU A 9 -29.92 6.03 -24.57
CA LEU A 9 -28.61 6.26 -25.18
C LEU A 9 -27.95 7.54 -24.68
N ARG A 10 -28.68 8.66 -24.59
CA ARG A 10 -28.14 9.93 -24.05
C ARG A 10 -27.68 9.77 -22.60
N ARG A 11 -28.50 9.13 -21.75
CA ARG A 11 -28.13 8.85 -20.35
C ARG A 11 -26.90 7.94 -20.27
N GLY A 12 -26.84 6.90 -21.10
CA GLY A 12 -25.68 6.01 -21.20
C GLY A 12 -24.40 6.78 -21.54
N VAL A 13 -24.43 7.63 -22.56
CA VAL A 13 -23.29 8.49 -22.92
C VAL A 13 -22.88 9.38 -21.76
N HIS A 14 -23.82 10.09 -21.13
CA HIS A 14 -23.51 10.96 -19.99
C HIS A 14 -22.89 10.17 -18.81
N SER A 15 -23.40 8.97 -18.51
CA SER A 15 -22.83 8.11 -17.47
C SER A 15 -21.41 7.65 -17.81
N CYS A 16 -21.16 7.24 -19.06
CA CYS A 16 -19.82 6.86 -19.52
C CYS A 16 -18.84 8.04 -19.44
N THR A 17 -19.25 9.23 -19.87
CA THR A 17 -18.43 10.44 -19.77
C THR A 17 -18.13 10.79 -18.32
N ALA A 18 -19.13 10.74 -17.43
CA ALA A 18 -18.96 11.02 -16.02
C ALA A 18 -17.95 10.07 -15.36
N LEU A 19 -17.98 8.77 -15.69
CA LEU A 19 -17.01 7.79 -15.18
C LEU A 19 -15.61 8.00 -15.76
N ALA A 20 -15.50 8.27 -17.06
CA ALA A 20 -14.23 8.49 -17.74
C ALA A 20 -13.46 9.70 -17.18
N VAL A 21 -14.17 10.70 -16.67
CA VAL A 21 -13.56 11.87 -15.99
C VAL A 21 -13.43 11.64 -14.48
N GLY A 22 -14.48 11.12 -13.85
CA GLY A 22 -14.57 10.98 -12.40
C GLY A 22 -13.55 10.00 -11.81
N LEU A 23 -13.34 8.84 -12.46
CA LEU A 23 -12.42 7.82 -11.94
C LEU A 23 -10.95 8.28 -11.94
N PRO A 24 -10.41 8.87 -13.03
CA PRO A 24 -9.05 9.42 -13.01
C PRO A 24 -8.88 10.57 -12.03
N VAL A 25 -9.87 11.48 -11.94
CA VAL A 25 -9.84 12.59 -10.98
C VAL A 25 -9.81 12.06 -9.56
N TYR A 26 -10.70 11.12 -9.22
CA TYR A 26 -10.68 10.43 -7.93
C TYR A 26 -9.31 9.79 -7.67
N ALA A 27 -8.77 9.05 -8.65
CA ALA A 27 -7.52 8.35 -8.47
C ALA A 27 -6.32 9.30 -8.27
N ARG A 28 -6.37 10.49 -8.87
CA ARG A 28 -5.35 11.53 -8.71
C ARG A 28 -5.48 12.23 -7.36
N LEU A 29 -6.70 12.55 -6.92
CA LEU A 29 -6.96 13.13 -5.60
C LEU A 29 -6.55 12.16 -4.50
N GLU A 30 -6.89 10.89 -4.65
CA GLU A 30 -6.49 9.84 -3.71
C GLU A 30 -4.97 9.68 -3.65
N ALA A 31 -4.28 9.80 -4.79
CA ALA A 31 -2.82 9.77 -4.85
C ALA A 31 -2.14 10.96 -4.15
N ALA A 32 -2.84 12.08 -3.98
CA ALA A 32 -2.36 13.23 -3.21
C ALA A 32 -2.75 13.15 -1.73
N TRP A 33 -3.73 12.30 -1.37
CA TRP A 33 -4.30 12.28 -0.03
C TRP A 33 -3.59 11.31 0.91
N CYS A 34 -2.40 11.70 1.34
CA CYS A 34 -1.61 10.95 2.32
C CYS A 34 -2.36 10.78 3.64
N ARG A 35 -2.26 9.59 4.23
CA ARG A 35 -2.80 9.28 5.56
C ARG A 35 -1.69 8.94 6.54
N VAL A 36 -1.91 9.22 7.82
CA VAL A 36 -1.05 8.69 8.89
C VAL A 36 -1.62 7.37 9.37
N ARG A 37 -0.82 6.31 9.31
CA ARG A 37 -1.18 4.98 9.83
C ARG A 37 -0.37 4.69 11.08
N ARG A 38 -1.04 4.54 12.22
CA ARG A 38 -0.42 4.16 13.49
C ARG A 38 -0.58 2.66 13.70
N THR A 39 0.48 1.96 14.07
CA THR A 39 0.43 0.51 14.31
C THR A 39 1.43 0.12 15.39
N THR A 40 1.00 -0.73 16.32
CA THR A 40 1.91 -1.33 17.30
C THR A 40 2.45 -2.64 16.73
N VAL A 41 3.76 -2.82 16.77
CA VAL A 41 4.45 -4.03 16.30
C VAL A 41 5.21 -4.63 17.46
N THR A 42 4.90 -5.90 17.77
CA THR A 42 5.63 -6.65 18.79
C THR A 42 6.95 -7.16 18.23
N VAL A 43 8.06 -6.78 18.83
CA VAL A 43 9.41 -7.17 18.38
C VAL A 43 10.05 -8.10 19.41
N PRO A 44 10.34 -9.37 19.04
CA PRO A 44 11.03 -10.28 19.94
C PRO A 44 12.37 -9.72 20.40
N LYS A 45 12.64 -9.78 21.71
CA LYS A 45 13.88 -9.29 22.33
C LYS A 45 14.15 -7.79 22.09
N LEU A 46 13.10 -6.97 21.99
CA LEU A 46 13.22 -5.52 21.88
C LEU A 46 14.01 -4.95 23.08
N PRO A 47 15.15 -4.27 22.85
CA PRO A 47 15.90 -3.63 23.92
C PRO A 47 15.04 -2.61 24.68
N ALA A 48 15.29 -2.46 25.98
CA ALA A 48 14.45 -1.65 26.86
C ALA A 48 14.37 -0.18 26.43
N GLU A 49 15.45 0.35 25.85
CA GLU A 49 15.54 1.71 25.31
C GLU A 49 14.55 2.00 24.17
N PHE A 50 14.13 0.96 23.44
CA PHE A 50 13.19 1.06 22.32
C PHE A 50 11.73 0.74 22.70
N LYS A 51 11.48 0.29 23.93
CA LYS A 51 10.10 0.03 24.40
C LYS A 51 9.28 1.31 24.37
N ALA A 52 8.05 1.21 23.86
CA ALA A 52 7.10 2.33 23.74
C ALA A 52 7.61 3.53 22.91
N ARG A 53 8.67 3.36 22.12
CA ARG A 53 9.13 4.37 21.16
C ARG A 53 8.34 4.25 19.86
N THR A 54 8.13 5.39 19.21
CA THR A 54 7.56 5.44 17.86
C THR A 54 8.68 5.64 16.84
N ILE A 55 8.82 4.72 15.89
CA ILE A 55 9.79 4.77 14.81
C ILE A 55 9.04 4.96 13.49
N ALA A 56 9.56 5.81 12.62
CA ALA A 56 9.14 5.94 11.23
C ALA A 56 10.32 5.55 10.33
N LEU A 57 10.13 4.61 9.41
CA LEU A 57 11.11 4.35 8.36
C LEU A 57 10.69 5.05 7.08
N LEU A 58 11.59 5.87 6.55
CA LEU A 58 11.40 6.66 5.35
C LEU A 58 11.94 5.98 4.07
N THR A 59 12.75 4.93 4.21
CA THR A 59 13.34 4.18 3.09
C THR A 59 12.79 2.75 3.05
N ASP A 60 12.95 2.03 1.94
CA ASP A 60 12.70 0.58 1.94
C ASP A 60 13.99 -0.22 2.11
N ILE A 61 13.84 -1.47 2.54
CA ILE A 61 14.90 -2.47 2.51
C ILE A 61 14.47 -3.53 1.49
N HIS A 62 15.33 -3.82 0.51
CA HIS A 62 15.15 -4.92 -0.43
C HIS A 62 15.99 -6.12 0.00
N HIS A 63 15.34 -7.23 0.33
CA HIS A 63 16.01 -8.53 0.24
C HIS A 63 16.23 -8.85 -1.25
N GLY A 64 17.46 -9.18 -1.61
CA GLY A 64 17.87 -9.39 -2.99
C GLY A 64 19.31 -9.89 -3.04
N PRO A 65 19.96 -9.89 -4.22
CA PRO A 65 21.33 -10.42 -4.36
C PRO A 65 22.35 -9.69 -3.47
N TYR A 66 22.04 -8.48 -3.00
CA TYR A 66 22.91 -7.65 -2.17
C TYR A 66 22.61 -7.73 -0.66
N VAL A 67 21.48 -8.35 -0.25
CA VAL A 67 21.09 -8.50 1.16
C VAL A 67 20.66 -9.94 1.37
N SER A 68 21.50 -10.76 2.02
CA SER A 68 21.25 -12.20 2.21
C SER A 68 20.16 -12.49 3.24
N LEU A 69 19.56 -13.69 3.18
CA LEU A 69 18.60 -14.13 4.20
C LEU A 69 19.24 -14.27 5.58
N ASP A 70 20.50 -14.67 5.66
CA ASP A 70 21.24 -14.77 6.92
C ASP A 70 21.43 -13.41 7.60
N TYR A 71 21.59 -12.34 6.82
CA TYR A 71 21.60 -11.00 7.35
C TYR A 71 20.23 -10.63 7.94
N VAL A 72 19.16 -10.93 7.21
CA VAL A 72 17.78 -10.65 7.62
C VAL A 72 17.36 -11.45 8.87
N ARG A 73 17.86 -12.69 9.05
CA ARG A 73 17.62 -13.54 10.23
C ARG A 73 18.03 -12.89 11.56
N ARG A 74 18.98 -11.97 11.53
CA ARG A 74 19.47 -11.27 12.73
C ARG A 74 18.63 -10.06 13.10
N VAL A 75 17.68 -9.67 12.23
CA VAL A 75 16.86 -8.47 12.40
C VAL A 75 15.50 -8.85 13.02
N GLY A 76 15.13 -8.18 14.12
CA GLY A 76 13.85 -8.43 14.81
C GLY A 76 12.62 -7.87 14.11
N LEU A 77 12.79 -6.85 13.25
CA LEU A 77 11.75 -6.23 12.43
C LEU A 77 12.36 -5.57 11.20
N VAL A 78 11.93 -5.99 10.00
CA VAL A 78 12.24 -5.32 8.74
C VAL A 78 11.13 -4.34 8.42
N LEU A 79 11.50 -3.14 7.99
CA LEU A 79 10.57 -2.13 7.52
C LEU A 79 10.82 -1.94 6.02
N SER A 80 9.77 -2.03 5.21
CA SER A 80 9.85 -2.06 3.74
C SER A 80 8.79 -1.17 3.10
N GLY A 81 9.03 -0.78 1.85
CA GLY A 81 8.15 -0.02 0.97
C GLY A 81 8.02 -0.71 -0.39
N HIS A 82 8.27 0.04 -1.47
CA HIS A 82 8.32 -0.42 -2.87
C HIS A 82 6.99 -0.76 -3.54
N THR A 83 6.18 -1.61 -2.91
CA THR A 83 5.02 -2.20 -3.59
C THR A 83 3.89 -1.21 -3.82
N HIS A 84 3.93 -0.07 -3.14
CA HIS A 84 2.90 0.98 -3.17
C HIS A 84 1.49 0.49 -2.80
N GLY A 85 1.35 -0.70 -2.22
CA GLY A 85 0.06 -1.38 -2.06
C GLY A 85 -0.56 -1.87 -3.38
N GLY A 86 0.20 -1.86 -4.47
CA GLY A 86 -0.23 -2.16 -5.83
C GLY A 86 -0.83 -0.99 -6.60
N GLN A 87 -0.88 0.21 -6.01
CA GLN A 87 -1.53 1.45 -6.51
C GLN A 87 -3.03 1.36 -6.80
N VAL A 88 -3.56 0.24 -7.28
CA VAL A 88 -4.97 0.01 -7.56
C VAL A 88 -5.44 -1.19 -6.76
N VAL A 89 -6.38 -0.96 -5.84
CA VAL A 89 -7.03 -2.01 -5.05
C VAL A 89 -8.48 -2.09 -5.48
N VAL A 90 -8.82 -3.21 -6.12
CA VAL A 90 -10.20 -3.48 -6.53
C VAL A 90 -10.96 -4.02 -5.31
N PRO A 91 -12.14 -3.47 -4.97
CA PRO A 91 -12.95 -4.00 -3.87
C PRO A 91 -13.17 -5.52 -4.01
N PHE A 92 -13.08 -6.24 -2.90
CA PHE A 92 -13.22 -7.72 -2.81
C PHE A 92 -12.17 -8.56 -3.55
N TYR A 93 -11.44 -7.99 -4.52
CA TYR A 93 -10.39 -8.70 -5.24
C TYR A 93 -8.98 -8.38 -4.71
N GLY A 94 -8.71 -7.15 -4.28
CA GLY A 94 -7.36 -6.70 -3.88
C GLY A 94 -6.57 -6.09 -5.05
N ALA A 95 -5.25 -5.99 -4.90
CA ALA A 95 -4.38 -5.36 -5.91
C ALA A 95 -4.12 -6.30 -7.10
N PRO A 96 -4.58 -6.01 -8.33
CA PRO A 96 -4.36 -6.90 -9.47
C PRO A 96 -2.88 -7.07 -9.81
N VAL A 97 -2.11 -6.00 -9.66
CA VAL A 97 -0.67 -5.97 -9.94
C VAL A 97 0.05 -5.49 -8.69
N VAL A 98 1.08 -6.24 -8.29
CA VAL A 98 2.02 -5.87 -7.23
C VAL A 98 3.41 -6.22 -7.75
N PRO A 99 4.39 -5.30 -7.73
CA PRO A 99 5.75 -5.58 -8.17
C PRO A 99 6.46 -6.46 -7.14
N SER A 100 6.10 -7.74 -7.11
CA SER A 100 6.64 -8.73 -6.18
C SER A 100 6.54 -10.12 -6.77
N ALA A 101 7.64 -10.87 -6.68
CA ALA A 101 7.66 -12.31 -7.01
C ALA A 101 6.74 -13.14 -6.10
N TYR A 102 6.31 -12.60 -4.96
CA TYR A 102 5.44 -13.27 -3.99
C TYR A 102 3.97 -12.82 -4.10
N GLY A 103 3.60 -12.19 -5.22
CA GLY A 103 2.27 -11.65 -5.44
C GLY A 103 1.89 -10.63 -4.36
N ARG A 104 0.72 -10.80 -3.76
CA ARG A 104 0.14 -9.83 -2.80
C ARG A 104 0.66 -9.98 -1.38
N LYS A 105 1.48 -11.00 -1.08
CA LYS A 105 1.97 -11.30 0.28
C LYS A 105 2.60 -10.06 0.93
N TYR A 106 3.41 -9.32 0.18
CA TYR A 106 4.11 -8.13 0.65
C TYR A 106 3.51 -6.82 0.10
N ALA A 107 2.21 -6.80 -0.18
CA ALA A 107 1.56 -5.59 -0.68
C ALA A 107 1.47 -4.48 0.39
N GLN A 108 1.23 -4.84 1.66
CA GLN A 108 1.15 -3.89 2.79
C GLN A 108 1.05 -4.60 4.13
N GLY A 109 1.35 -3.88 5.21
CA GLY A 109 1.14 -4.32 6.59
C GLY A 109 2.22 -5.25 7.12
N LEU A 110 1.97 -5.80 8.32
CA LEU A 110 2.90 -6.69 8.98
C LEU A 110 2.74 -8.11 8.44
N VAL A 111 3.82 -8.64 7.88
CA VAL A 111 3.92 -10.00 7.36
C VAL A 111 4.92 -10.75 8.23
N ARG A 112 4.49 -11.85 8.84
CA ARG A 112 5.39 -12.75 9.57
C ARG A 112 5.86 -13.85 8.64
N THR A 113 7.15 -14.15 8.71
CA THR A 113 7.81 -15.23 7.98
C THR A 113 8.53 -16.13 8.97
N ASP A 114 9.03 -17.27 8.51
CA ASP A 114 9.82 -18.19 9.35
C ASP A 114 11.18 -17.61 9.76
N VAL A 115 11.61 -16.53 9.08
CA VAL A 115 12.92 -15.90 9.27
C VAL A 115 12.82 -14.65 10.15
N THR A 116 11.86 -13.78 9.85
CA THR A 116 11.63 -12.52 10.57
C THR A 116 10.21 -12.01 10.31
N GLN A 117 9.89 -10.81 10.82
CA GLN A 117 8.69 -10.06 10.46
C GLN A 117 9.05 -8.84 9.62
N VAL A 118 8.20 -8.53 8.65
CA VAL A 118 8.36 -7.43 7.70
C VAL A 118 7.12 -6.55 7.76
N PHE A 119 7.25 -5.29 8.12
CA PHE A 119 6.18 -4.31 7.95
C PHE A 119 6.35 -3.60 6.60
N VAL A 120 5.34 -3.70 5.73
CA VAL A 120 5.34 -3.08 4.40
C VAL A 120 4.44 -1.84 4.41
N SER A 121 5.02 -0.67 4.19
CA SER A 121 4.30 0.58 3.98
C SER A 121 3.88 0.75 2.52
N ARG A 122 2.73 1.41 2.28
CA ARG A 122 2.33 1.84 0.93
C ARG A 122 3.20 2.99 0.41
N GLY A 123 3.98 3.63 1.28
CA GLY A 123 4.82 4.78 0.97
C GLY A 123 4.02 6.03 0.61
N ILE A 124 4.75 7.14 0.47
CA ILE A 124 4.19 8.44 0.04
C ILE A 124 4.35 8.67 -1.47
N GLY A 125 5.25 7.93 -2.11
CA GLY A 125 5.57 8.05 -3.54
C GLY A 125 4.51 7.45 -4.47
N ASN A 126 4.68 7.66 -5.77
CA ASN A 126 3.84 7.11 -6.82
C ASN A 126 4.71 6.67 -8.01
N ILE A 127 4.29 5.62 -8.74
CA ILE A 127 4.85 5.32 -10.07
C ILE A 127 4.04 6.10 -11.10
N ALA A 128 4.66 6.54 -12.19
CA ALA A 128 3.96 7.24 -13.27
C ALA A 128 2.97 6.30 -14.02
N PRO A 129 1.73 6.75 -14.31
CA PRO A 129 1.14 8.01 -13.90
C PRO A 129 0.75 8.01 -12.41
N PRO A 130 0.81 9.16 -11.70
CA PRO A 130 0.67 9.23 -10.25
C PRO A 130 -0.80 9.10 -9.79
N ILE A 131 -1.35 7.91 -9.97
CA ILE A 131 -2.72 7.51 -9.64
C ILE A 131 -2.70 6.43 -8.57
N ARG A 132 -3.68 6.50 -7.67
CA ARG A 132 -3.97 5.49 -6.66
C ARG A 132 -5.48 5.28 -6.61
N PHE A 133 -5.94 4.04 -6.45
CA PHE A 133 -7.36 3.71 -6.38
C PHE A 133 -7.62 2.77 -5.21
N ASN A 134 -8.39 3.19 -4.21
CA ASN A 134 -8.55 2.53 -2.91
C ASN A 134 -7.21 2.19 -2.21
N CYS A 135 -6.16 2.96 -2.53
CA CYS A 135 -4.79 2.66 -2.15
C CYS A 135 -4.01 3.91 -1.75
N ARG A 136 -4.62 4.76 -0.91
CA ARG A 136 -4.02 5.99 -0.37
C ARG A 136 -2.56 5.83 0.08
N PRO A 137 -1.69 6.80 -0.24
CA PRO A 137 -0.32 6.82 0.27
C PRO A 137 -0.33 6.97 1.80
N GLU A 138 0.70 6.49 2.47
CA GLU A 138 0.74 6.51 3.93
C GLU A 138 2.11 6.84 4.53
N ILE A 139 2.05 7.56 5.65
CA ILE A 139 3.14 7.67 6.63
C ILE A 139 2.82 6.67 7.74
N ALA A 140 3.65 5.63 7.87
CA ALA A 140 3.51 4.63 8.92
C ALA A 140 4.27 5.06 10.17
N LEU A 141 3.56 5.17 11.29
CA LEU A 141 4.11 5.44 12.62
C LEU A 141 3.99 4.17 13.45
N LEU A 142 5.14 3.58 13.78
CA LEU A 142 5.19 2.27 14.42
C LEU A 142 5.59 2.41 15.88
N THR A 143 4.74 1.94 16.79
CA THR A 143 5.10 1.81 18.21
C THR A 143 5.62 0.40 18.46
N LEU A 144 6.81 0.28 19.04
CA LEU A 144 7.40 -1.02 19.33
C LEU A 144 7.01 -1.51 20.73
N ALA A 145 6.59 -2.78 20.80
CA ALA A 145 6.17 -3.46 22.04
C ALA A 145 6.94 -4.77 22.26
#